data_AF-A0A535Z3Y6-F1
#
_entry.id   AF-A0A535Z3Y6-F1
#
_cell.length_a   1.000
_cell.length_b   1.000
_cell.length_c   1.000
_cell.angle_alpha   90.00
_cell.angle_beta   90.00
_cell.angle_gamma   90.00
#
_symmetry.space_group_name_H-M   'P 1'
#
loop_
_entity.id
_entity.type
_entity.pdbx_description
1 polymer ?
#
loop_
_entity_poly.entity_id
_entity_poly.type
_entity_poly.pdbx_seq_one_letter_code
_entity_poly.pdbx_strand_id
1 'polypeptide(L)'
;LLRQATASLDLTDARDRRRGAELVIPVLAKIPEASVLEIYAQQAAGWLRIEPAALLRDVQALKSGKGPHPGPPPRAVEGDFRGREPAGQANNGASKATKDEGYLLGLLIERPDLLPEVAGELQAVNFSAPAYERVFARLQQMVASEATVRPTDRLSEFAPDEQGLISAVAMAKYPELDSGSEAALRQSLDQCIQTLKINAAQRRLKALVAEMRAARASGDESRLVTLMQENDRLAHQLDALKDMRHGQG
;
A
#
# COMPACT_ATOMS: atom_id res chain seq x y z
N LEU A 1 12.47 22.51 -8.63
CA LEU A 1 11.77 23.41 -9.58
C LEU A 1 10.25 23.39 -9.39
N LEU A 2 9.56 22.25 -9.55
CA LEU A 2 8.09 22.18 -9.35
C LEU A 2 7.65 22.60 -7.93
N ARG A 3 8.39 22.18 -6.90
CA ARG A 3 8.14 22.52 -5.49
C ARG A 3 8.33 24.01 -5.17
N GLN A 4 9.17 24.72 -5.94
CA GLN A 4 9.38 26.17 -5.78
C GLN A 4 8.24 26.98 -6.44
N ALA A 5 7.65 26.47 -7.52
CA ALA A 5 6.54 27.13 -8.20
C ALA A 5 5.21 27.08 -7.42
N THR A 6 5.04 26.08 -6.54
CA THR A 6 3.83 25.89 -5.72
C THR A 6 3.99 26.34 -4.27
N ALA A 7 5.17 26.83 -3.88
CA ALA A 7 5.50 27.17 -2.49
C ALA A 7 4.81 28.46 -1.98
N SER A 8 4.32 29.31 -2.87
CA SER A 8 3.68 30.59 -2.53
C SER A 8 2.16 30.61 -2.70
N LEU A 9 1.53 29.45 -2.90
CA LEU A 9 0.09 29.35 -3.22
C LEU A 9 -0.63 28.54 -2.13
N ASP A 10 -1.80 29.03 -1.70
CA ASP A 10 -2.65 28.31 -0.74
C ASP A 10 -3.48 27.26 -1.49
N LEU A 11 -3.07 26.00 -1.39
CA LEU A 11 -3.64 24.87 -2.12
C LEU A 11 -5.03 24.44 -1.60
N THR A 12 -5.57 25.14 -0.59
CA THR A 12 -6.94 24.95 -0.10
C THR A 12 -7.99 25.70 -0.93
N ASP A 13 -7.63 26.78 -1.65
CA ASP A 13 -8.53 27.51 -2.55
C ASP A 13 -8.53 26.93 -3.98
N ALA A 14 -9.71 26.77 -4.57
CA ALA A 14 -9.90 26.32 -5.95
C ALA A 14 -9.27 27.24 -6.99
N ARG A 15 -9.19 28.55 -6.72
CA ARG A 15 -8.56 29.54 -7.64
C ARG A 15 -7.04 29.42 -7.65
N ASP A 16 -6.43 29.17 -6.50
CA ASP A 16 -4.99 29.02 -6.37
C ASP A 16 -4.50 27.66 -6.86
N ARG A 17 -5.30 26.59 -6.70
CA ARG A 17 -5.06 25.29 -7.37
C ARG A 17 -4.99 25.44 -8.89
N ARG A 18 -5.89 26.24 -9.47
CA ARG A 18 -5.92 26.48 -10.92
C ARG A 18 -4.71 27.27 -11.40
N ARG A 19 -4.31 28.31 -10.66
CA ARG A 19 -3.06 29.06 -10.91
C ARG A 19 -1.82 28.18 -10.78
N GLY A 20 -1.78 27.30 -9.77
CA GLY A 20 -0.70 26.34 -9.60
C GLY A 20 -0.59 25.36 -10.76
N ALA A 21 -1.72 24.89 -11.30
CA ALA A 21 -1.75 24.06 -12.50
C ALA A 21 -1.19 24.80 -13.72
N GLU A 22 -1.61 26.05 -13.95
CA GLU A 22 -1.12 26.89 -15.06
C GLU A 22 0.40 27.13 -15.02
N LEU A 23 1.00 27.20 -13.82
CA LEU A 23 2.45 27.35 -13.63
C LEU A 23 3.22 26.03 -13.82
N VAL A 24 2.61 24.91 -13.46
CA VAL A 24 3.21 23.57 -13.52
C VAL A 24 3.18 23.00 -14.94
N ILE A 25 2.10 23.24 -15.69
CA ILE A 25 1.91 22.74 -17.06
C ILE A 25 3.12 23.03 -17.98
N PRO A 26 3.65 24.26 -18.09
CA PRO A 26 4.80 24.55 -18.96
C PRO A 26 6.13 23.95 -18.45
N VAL A 27 6.23 23.62 -17.17
CA VAL A 27 7.40 22.92 -16.61
C VAL A 27 7.35 21.43 -16.97
N LEU A 28 6.18 20.81 -16.84
CA LEU A 28 5.96 19.42 -17.26
C LEU A 28 6.09 19.28 -18.79
N ALA A 29 5.66 20.28 -19.56
CA ALA A 29 5.76 20.27 -21.02
C ALA A 29 7.22 20.18 -21.54
N LYS A 30 8.22 20.54 -20.73
CA LYS A 30 9.64 20.45 -21.09
C LYS A 30 10.24 19.06 -20.92
N ILE A 31 9.54 18.12 -20.29
CA ILE A 31 10.02 16.75 -20.06
C ILE A 31 9.75 15.92 -21.33
N PRO A 32 10.78 15.46 -22.06
CA PRO A 32 10.60 14.78 -23.35
C PRO A 32 10.10 13.33 -23.18
N GLU A 33 10.44 12.67 -22.08
CA GLU A 33 10.17 11.26 -21.84
C GLU A 33 8.79 11.04 -21.21
N ALA A 34 7.96 10.20 -21.86
CA ALA A 34 6.54 10.03 -21.52
C ALA A 34 6.31 9.38 -20.14
N SER A 35 7.10 8.35 -19.81
CA SER A 35 7.01 7.66 -18.52
C SER A 35 7.40 8.58 -17.36
N VAL A 36 8.42 9.41 -17.57
CA VAL A 36 8.89 10.39 -16.58
C VAL A 36 7.85 11.51 -16.43
N LEU A 37 7.28 11.98 -17.55
CA LEU A 37 6.21 12.98 -17.54
C LEU A 37 4.99 12.53 -16.73
N GLU A 38 4.56 11.28 -16.90
CA GLU A 38 3.41 10.71 -16.20
C GLU A 38 3.62 10.69 -14.68
N ILE A 39 4.82 10.30 -14.23
CA ILE A 39 5.21 10.31 -12.81
C ILE A 39 5.17 11.73 -12.24
N TYR A 40 5.78 12.71 -12.93
CA TYR A 40 5.79 14.09 -12.47
C TYR A 40 4.42 14.77 -12.54
N ALA A 41 3.57 14.41 -13.51
CA ALA A 41 2.21 14.90 -13.60
C ALA A 41 1.34 14.34 -12.48
N GLN A 42 1.49 13.06 -12.13
CA GLN A 42 0.81 12.45 -11.00
C GLN A 42 1.26 13.08 -9.67
N GLN A 43 2.56 13.35 -9.53
CA GLN A 43 3.11 14.04 -8.36
C GLN A 43 2.58 15.48 -8.24
N ALA A 44 2.57 16.24 -9.33
CA ALA A 44 2.09 17.62 -9.30
C ALA A 44 0.56 17.71 -9.13
N ALA A 45 -0.20 16.78 -9.72
CA ALA A 45 -1.64 16.66 -9.51
C ALA A 45 -1.98 16.31 -8.06
N GLY A 46 -1.16 15.48 -7.41
CA GLY A 46 -1.26 15.19 -5.98
C GLY A 46 -1.09 16.42 -5.10
N TRP A 47 -0.12 17.30 -5.42
CA TRP A 47 0.06 18.57 -4.70
C TRP A 47 -1.08 19.55 -4.95
N LEU A 48 -1.52 19.67 -6.20
CA LEU A 48 -2.57 20.58 -6.61
C LEU A 48 -3.97 20.05 -6.31
N ARG A 49 -4.14 18.83 -5.78
CA ARG A 49 -5.44 18.18 -5.53
C ARG A 49 -6.38 18.20 -6.75
N ILE A 50 -5.83 17.96 -7.93
CA ILE A 50 -6.57 17.89 -9.20
C ILE A 50 -6.41 16.51 -9.83
N GLU A 51 -7.25 16.19 -10.81
CA GLU A 51 -7.18 14.92 -11.52
C GLU A 51 -5.89 14.84 -12.38
N PRO A 52 -5.04 13.82 -12.21
CA PRO A 52 -3.80 13.67 -12.99
C PRO A 52 -4.06 13.58 -14.50
N ALA A 53 -5.17 12.95 -14.90
CA ALA A 53 -5.57 12.83 -16.30
C ALA A 53 -6.02 14.16 -16.92
N ALA A 54 -6.54 15.10 -16.12
CA ALA A 54 -6.84 16.45 -16.59
C ALA A 54 -5.55 17.25 -16.83
N LEU A 55 -4.60 17.18 -15.89
CA LEU A 55 -3.31 17.85 -16.00
C LEU A 55 -2.48 17.33 -17.19
N LEU A 56 -2.45 16.01 -17.40
CA LEU A 56 -1.77 15.41 -18.56
C LEU A 56 -2.39 15.82 -19.90
N ARG A 57 -3.72 15.92 -19.98
CA ARG A 57 -4.42 16.44 -21.18
C ARG A 57 -4.01 17.86 -21.50
N ASP A 58 -3.92 18.73 -20.49
CA ASP A 58 -3.52 20.13 -20.66
C ASP A 58 -2.04 20.26 -21.06
N VAL A 59 -1.15 19.44 -20.50
CA VAL A 59 0.28 19.39 -20.89
C VAL A 59 0.47 18.86 -22.31
N GLN A 60 -0.30 17.85 -22.72
CA GLN A 60 -0.27 17.32 -24.09
C GLN A 60 -0.86 18.29 -25.11
N ALA A 61 -1.90 19.04 -24.75
CA ALA A 61 -2.46 20.11 -25.58
C ALA A 61 -1.43 21.22 -25.82
N LEU A 62 -0.69 21.63 -24.77
CA LEU A 62 0.38 22.62 -24.87
C LEU A 62 1.56 22.12 -25.74
N LYS A 63 1.99 20.86 -25.58
CA LYS A 63 3.06 20.25 -26.41
C LYS A 63 2.68 20.11 -27.88
N SER A 64 1.42 19.84 -28.16
CA SER A 64 0.93 19.60 -29.52
C SER A 64 0.60 20.90 -30.29
N GLY A 65 0.80 22.07 -29.66
CA GLY A 65 0.50 23.38 -30.27
C GLY A 65 -0.98 23.60 -30.58
N LYS A 66 -1.87 22.74 -30.07
CA LYS A 66 -3.31 22.83 -30.26
C LYS A 66 -3.85 23.70 -29.12
N GLY A 67 -4.27 24.92 -29.46
CA GLY A 67 -4.83 25.86 -28.48
C GLY A 67 -5.97 25.25 -27.63
N PRO A 68 -6.28 25.85 -26.48
CA PRO A 68 -7.19 25.26 -25.51
C PRO A 68 -8.60 25.17 -26.09
N HIS A 69 -9.10 23.95 -26.30
CA HIS A 69 -10.51 23.74 -26.61
C HIS A 69 -11.34 23.85 -25.32
N PRO A 70 -12.40 24.68 -25.28
CA PRO A 70 -13.32 24.71 -24.15
C PRO A 70 -14.18 23.45 -24.21
N GLY A 71 -13.82 22.44 -23.42
CA GLY A 71 -14.76 21.36 -23.11
C GLY A 71 -15.96 21.93 -22.35
N PRO A 72 -17.19 21.48 -22.61
CA PRO A 72 -18.38 22.00 -21.96
C PRO A 72 -18.34 21.71 -20.45
N PRO A 73 -18.98 22.56 -19.61
CA PRO A 73 -18.91 22.44 -18.16
C PRO A 73 -19.48 21.10 -17.68
N PRO A 74 -18.96 20.52 -16.59
CA PRO A 74 -19.48 19.28 -16.06
C PRO A 74 -20.91 19.54 -15.57
N ARG A 75 -21.90 18.94 -16.25
CA ARG A 75 -23.21 18.73 -15.64
C ARG A 75 -23.00 17.81 -14.44
N ALA A 76 -23.54 18.23 -13.30
CA ALA A 76 -23.79 17.33 -12.18
C ALA A 76 -24.68 16.20 -12.70
N VAL A 77 -24.06 15.06 -13.00
CA VAL A 77 -24.75 13.79 -13.18
C VAL A 77 -24.72 13.11 -11.82
N GLU A 78 -25.83 13.26 -11.10
CA GLU A 78 -26.32 12.19 -10.22
C GLU A 78 -26.48 10.95 -11.10
N GLY A 79 -25.43 10.14 -11.14
CA GLY A 79 -25.30 8.97 -11.99
C GLY A 79 -24.97 7.78 -11.11
N ASP A 80 -26.02 7.02 -10.81
CA ASP A 80 -26.04 5.68 -10.25
C ASP A 80 -24.79 4.87 -10.64
N PHE A 81 -23.92 4.61 -9.66
CA PHE A 81 -22.71 3.81 -9.79
C PHE A 81 -23.08 2.32 -9.95
N ARG A 82 -23.63 1.94 -11.11
CA ARG A 82 -23.55 0.56 -11.56
C ARG A 82 -22.18 0.33 -12.19
N GLY A 83 -21.31 -0.23 -11.34
CA GLY A 83 -19.95 -0.62 -11.66
C GLY A 83 -19.88 -1.44 -12.94
N ARG A 84 -19.06 -0.95 -13.87
CA ARG A 84 -18.48 -1.77 -14.93
C ARG A 84 -17.14 -2.25 -14.41
N GLU A 85 -17.16 -3.44 -13.82
CA GLU A 85 -15.94 -4.15 -13.43
C GLU A 85 -15.07 -4.42 -14.67
N PRO A 86 -13.75 -4.20 -14.60
CA PRO A 86 -12.84 -4.82 -15.53
C PRO A 86 -12.84 -6.33 -15.24
N ALA A 87 -13.10 -7.12 -16.28
CA ALA A 87 -13.02 -8.57 -16.25
C ALA A 87 -11.61 -8.99 -15.83
N GLY A 88 -11.52 -9.54 -14.62
CA GLY A 88 -10.30 -9.99 -13.97
C GLY A 88 -10.66 -10.68 -12.66
N GLN A 89 -11.43 -11.76 -12.77
CA GLN A 89 -11.86 -12.58 -11.65
C GLN A 89 -10.66 -13.35 -11.08
N ALA A 90 -9.99 -12.75 -10.09
CA ALA A 90 -9.29 -13.42 -9.00
C ALA A 90 -8.83 -12.35 -7.98
N ASN A 91 -8.93 -12.65 -6.68
CA ASN A 91 -8.16 -12.00 -5.60
C ASN A 91 -8.68 -10.75 -4.87
N ASN A 92 -9.98 -10.61 -4.61
CA ASN A 92 -10.48 -9.64 -3.60
C ASN A 92 -9.91 -9.87 -2.17
N GLY A 93 -9.43 -11.09 -1.86
CA GLY A 93 -8.75 -11.37 -0.59
C GLY A 93 -7.28 -10.92 -0.57
N ALA A 94 -6.58 -10.97 -1.71
CA ALA A 94 -5.18 -10.52 -1.78
C ALA A 94 -5.08 -9.00 -1.73
N SER A 95 -6.02 -8.27 -2.35
CA SER A 95 -6.04 -6.81 -2.29
C SER A 95 -6.31 -6.25 -0.89
N LYS A 96 -7.03 -7.00 -0.04
CA LYS A 96 -7.23 -6.65 1.37
C LYS A 96 -6.00 -7.00 2.21
N ALA A 97 -5.42 -8.18 2.03
CA ALA A 97 -4.19 -8.56 2.72
C ALA A 97 -3.03 -7.60 2.42
N THR A 98 -2.86 -7.18 1.17
CA THR A 98 -1.83 -6.18 0.79
C THR A 98 -2.10 -4.81 1.40
N LYS A 99 -3.37 -4.46 1.67
CA LYS A 99 -3.72 -3.23 2.38
C LYS A 99 -3.32 -3.31 3.85
N ASP A 100 -3.62 -4.42 4.52
CA ASP A 100 -3.26 -4.63 5.92
C ASP A 100 -1.72 -4.71 6.09
N GLU A 101 -1.02 -5.36 5.16
CA GLU A 101 0.45 -5.44 5.11
C GLU A 101 1.08 -4.06 4.87
N GLY A 102 0.52 -3.26 3.96
CA GLY A 102 0.98 -1.89 3.73
C GLY A 102 0.65 -0.93 4.86
N TYR A 103 -0.48 -1.13 5.53
CA TYR A 103 -0.82 -0.35 6.72
C TYR A 103 0.18 -0.58 7.84
N LEU A 104 0.45 -1.85 8.16
CA LEU A 104 1.45 -2.24 9.15
C LEU A 104 2.83 -1.67 8.79
N LEU A 105 3.28 -1.84 7.54
CA LEU A 105 4.59 -1.32 7.14
C LEU A 105 4.68 0.19 7.33
N GLY A 106 3.61 0.95 7.10
CA GLY A 106 3.68 2.40 7.28
C GLY A 106 3.74 2.84 8.71
N LEU A 107 3.01 2.17 9.60
CA LEU A 107 3.18 2.37 11.03
C LEU A 107 4.63 2.08 11.45
N LEU A 108 5.25 1.02 10.93
CA LEU A 108 6.64 0.66 11.22
C LEU A 108 7.69 1.58 10.57
N ILE A 109 7.39 2.18 9.42
CA ILE A 109 8.27 3.16 8.76
C ILE A 109 8.30 4.47 9.56
N GLU A 110 7.15 4.92 10.07
CA GLU A 110 7.06 6.14 10.88
C GLU A 110 7.52 5.91 12.33
N ARG A 111 7.32 4.71 12.87
CA ARG A 111 7.73 4.27 14.21
C ARG A 111 8.62 3.02 14.17
N PRO A 112 9.89 3.16 13.71
CA PRO A 112 10.82 2.04 13.62
C PRO A 112 11.23 1.47 14.98
N ASP A 113 10.97 2.18 16.07
CA ASP A 113 11.20 1.76 17.45
C ASP A 113 10.34 0.55 17.86
N LEU A 114 9.17 0.36 17.24
CA LEU A 114 8.26 -0.75 17.54
C LEU A 114 8.60 -2.03 16.77
N LEU A 115 9.54 -1.93 15.84
CA LEU A 115 9.92 -3.01 14.93
C LEU A 115 10.49 -4.25 15.64
N PRO A 116 11.31 -4.14 16.71
CA PRO A 116 11.78 -5.30 17.46
C PRO A 116 10.66 -6.08 18.16
N GLU A 117 9.67 -5.39 18.71
CA GLU A 117 8.51 -6.03 19.37
C GLU A 117 7.66 -6.79 18.34
N VAL A 118 7.37 -6.13 17.22
CA VAL A 118 6.55 -6.67 16.14
C VAL A 118 7.27 -7.78 15.36
N ALA A 119 8.61 -7.74 15.27
CA ALA A 119 9.42 -8.73 14.57
C ALA A 119 9.24 -10.15 15.13
N GLY A 120 9.21 -10.31 16.45
CA GLY A 120 9.00 -11.62 17.08
C GLY A 120 7.62 -12.19 16.78
N GLU A 121 6.61 -11.32 16.69
CA GLU A 121 5.23 -11.73 16.40
C GLU A 121 4.98 -12.06 14.94
N LEU A 122 5.68 -11.40 14.02
CA LEU A 122 5.55 -11.59 12.58
C LEU A 122 6.52 -12.61 12.00
N GLN A 123 7.47 -13.13 12.77
CA GLN A 123 8.42 -14.15 12.30
C GLN A 123 7.72 -15.42 11.79
N ALA A 124 6.51 -15.70 12.28
CA ALA A 124 5.67 -16.82 11.85
C ALA A 124 4.64 -16.45 10.76
N VAL A 125 4.61 -15.20 10.30
CA VAL A 125 3.63 -14.69 9.34
C VAL A 125 4.26 -14.59 7.95
N ASN A 126 3.83 -15.45 7.04
CA ASN A 126 4.16 -15.30 5.62
C ASN A 126 3.36 -14.14 5.03
N PHE A 127 4.06 -13.08 4.61
CA PHE A 127 3.47 -11.97 3.84
C PHE A 127 2.87 -12.49 2.52
N SER A 128 1.82 -11.82 2.06
CA SER A 128 1.10 -12.15 0.84
C SER A 128 1.90 -11.80 -0.40
N ALA A 129 2.65 -10.70 -0.32
CA ALA A 129 3.39 -10.12 -1.41
C ALA A 129 4.89 -10.07 -1.03
N PRO A 130 5.77 -10.73 -1.81
CA PRO A 130 7.21 -10.80 -1.52
C PRO A 130 7.91 -9.44 -1.42
N ALA A 131 7.34 -8.38 -2.01
CA ALA A 131 7.85 -7.03 -1.87
C ALA A 131 7.74 -6.50 -0.42
N TYR A 132 6.62 -6.78 0.26
CA TYR A 132 6.42 -6.36 1.66
C TYR A 132 7.36 -7.13 2.60
N GLU A 133 7.58 -8.42 2.35
CA GLU A 133 8.52 -9.24 3.09
C GLU A 133 9.96 -8.72 2.98
N ARG A 134 10.41 -8.39 1.75
CA ARG A 134 11.75 -7.83 1.52
C ARG A 134 11.94 -6.50 2.23
N VAL A 135 10.96 -5.60 2.14
CA VAL A 135 10.99 -4.32 2.86
C VAL A 135 11.05 -4.58 4.36
N PHE A 136 10.18 -5.43 4.92
CA PHE A 136 10.17 -5.75 6.34
C PHE A 136 11.51 -6.31 6.85
N ALA A 137 12.09 -7.28 6.16
CA ALA A 137 13.39 -7.86 6.50
C ALA A 137 14.51 -6.79 6.47
N ARG A 138 14.43 -5.87 5.52
CA ARG A 138 15.40 -4.79 5.40
C ARG A 138 15.25 -3.74 6.48
N LEU A 139 14.01 -3.41 6.86
CA LEU A 139 13.73 -2.56 8.01
C LEU A 139 14.30 -3.16 9.29
N GLN A 140 14.16 -4.48 9.51
CA GLN A 140 14.78 -5.17 10.65
C GLN A 140 16.30 -4.98 10.68
N GLN A 141 16.98 -5.15 9.54
CA GLN A 141 18.44 -4.96 9.45
C GLN A 141 18.86 -3.51 9.74
N MET A 142 18.08 -2.54 9.27
CA MET A 142 18.33 -1.13 9.54
C MET A 142 18.16 -0.78 11.01
N VAL A 143 17.05 -1.19 11.64
CA VAL A 143 16.78 -0.93 13.06
C VAL A 143 17.78 -1.65 13.96
N ALA A 144 18.21 -2.86 13.59
CA ALA A 144 19.26 -3.58 14.30
C ALA A 144 20.62 -2.85 14.28
N SER A 145 20.88 -2.08 13.21
CA SER A 145 22.10 -1.28 13.07
C SER A 145 21.96 0.09 13.74
N GLU A 146 20.80 0.73 13.60
CA GLU A 146 20.50 2.06 14.12
C GLU A 146 18.99 2.22 14.37
N ALA A 147 18.58 2.10 15.64
CA ALA A 147 17.18 1.93 16.03
C ALA A 147 16.25 3.11 15.70
N THR A 148 16.78 4.30 15.49
CA THR A 148 16.00 5.53 15.24
C THR A 148 16.00 5.98 13.79
N VAL A 149 16.63 5.25 12.88
CA VAL A 149 16.69 5.64 11.46
C VAL A 149 15.33 5.50 10.84
N ARG A 150 14.84 6.59 10.24
CA ARG A 150 13.65 6.53 9.41
C ARG A 150 14.04 5.97 8.04
N PRO A 151 13.35 4.92 7.57
CA PRO A 151 13.61 4.33 6.24
C PRO A 151 13.45 5.34 5.10
N THR A 152 12.58 6.35 5.29
CA THR A 152 12.36 7.45 4.36
C THR A 152 13.60 8.32 4.14
N ASP A 153 14.48 8.43 5.13
CA ASP A 153 15.73 9.21 5.03
C ASP A 153 16.82 8.48 4.23
N ARG A 154 16.68 7.15 4.06
CA ARG A 154 17.62 6.28 3.34
C ARG A 154 16.97 5.55 2.17
N LEU A 155 15.94 6.13 1.56
CA LEU A 155 15.24 5.55 0.40
C LEU A 155 16.18 5.08 -0.72
N SER A 156 17.27 5.79 -0.97
CA SER A 156 18.26 5.42 -2.00
C SER A 156 18.95 4.07 -1.76
N GLU A 157 18.91 3.53 -0.54
CA GLU A 157 19.46 2.21 -0.22
C GLU A 157 18.54 1.06 -0.66
N PHE A 158 17.25 1.35 -0.86
CA PHE A 158 16.24 0.36 -1.28
C PHE A 158 16.21 0.18 -2.80
N ALA A 159 15.72 -0.97 -3.25
CA ALA A 159 15.49 -1.19 -4.68
C ALA A 159 14.36 -0.28 -5.21
N PRO A 160 14.31 0.06 -6.52
CA PRO A 160 13.31 1.00 -7.05
C PRO A 160 11.84 0.60 -6.79
N ASP A 161 11.55 -0.70 -6.81
CA ASP A 161 10.24 -1.26 -6.47
C ASP A 161 9.90 -1.09 -4.97
N GLU A 162 10.89 -1.28 -4.10
CA GLU A 162 10.79 -1.07 -2.65
C GLU A 162 10.63 0.42 -2.31
N GLN A 163 11.37 1.30 -3.00
CA GLN A 163 11.28 2.76 -2.86
C GLN A 163 9.86 3.26 -3.16
N GLY A 164 9.25 2.77 -4.23
CA GLY A 164 7.88 3.10 -4.60
C GLY A 164 6.88 2.68 -3.52
N LEU A 165 7.07 1.49 -2.94
CA LEU A 165 6.23 0.96 -1.88
C LEU A 165 6.38 1.78 -0.59
N ILE A 166 7.61 2.02 -0.13
CA ILE A 166 7.91 2.82 1.07
C ILE A 166 7.35 4.23 0.91
N SER A 167 7.53 4.84 -0.27
CA SER A 167 7.01 6.18 -0.55
C SER A 167 5.48 6.21 -0.54
N ALA A 168 4.81 5.24 -1.18
CA ALA A 168 3.35 5.16 -1.21
C ALA A 168 2.76 4.99 0.20
N VAL A 169 3.42 4.17 1.01
CA VAL A 169 3.02 3.87 2.38
C VAL A 169 3.28 5.07 3.31
N ALA A 170 4.42 5.76 3.18
CA ALA A 170 4.72 6.98 3.94
C ALA A 170 3.76 8.16 3.63
N MET A 171 3.12 8.15 2.45
CA MET A 171 2.11 9.15 2.08
C MET A 171 0.69 8.81 2.56
N ALA A 172 0.48 7.62 3.12
CA ALA A 172 -0.80 7.23 3.68
C ALA A 172 -1.07 7.94 5.01
N LYS A 173 -2.35 8.07 5.36
CA LYS A 173 -2.76 8.67 6.64
C LYS A 173 -2.92 7.59 7.69
N TYR A 174 -2.34 7.85 8.86
CA TYR A 174 -2.38 6.99 10.04
C TYR A 174 -2.98 7.78 11.20
N PRO A 175 -4.31 7.69 11.41
CA PRO A 175 -5.01 8.46 12.45
C PRO A 175 -4.41 8.31 13.86
N GLU A 176 -3.82 7.16 14.16
CA GLU A 176 -3.17 6.83 15.42
C GLU A 176 -1.89 7.66 15.63
N LEU A 177 -1.16 7.92 14.54
CA LEU A 177 0.01 8.78 14.57
C LEU A 177 -0.40 10.26 14.66
N ASP A 178 -1.46 10.66 13.94
CA ASP A 178 -1.99 12.03 13.97
C ASP A 178 -2.58 12.40 15.35
N SER A 179 -3.20 11.44 16.03
CA SER A 179 -3.79 11.65 17.37
C SER A 179 -2.76 11.71 18.50
N GLY A 180 -1.52 11.26 18.25
CA GLY A 180 -0.47 11.14 19.26
C GLY A 180 -0.75 10.12 20.37
N SER A 181 -1.79 9.29 20.23
CA SER A 181 -2.18 8.31 21.24
C SER A 181 -1.37 7.02 21.08
N GLU A 182 -0.40 6.82 21.96
CA GLU A 182 0.41 5.59 21.95
C GLU A 182 -0.44 4.33 22.22
N ALA A 183 -1.48 4.44 23.06
CA ALA A 183 -2.41 3.33 23.30
C ALA A 183 -3.20 2.96 22.05
N ALA A 184 -3.66 3.96 21.28
CA ALA A 184 -4.39 3.70 20.03
C ALA A 184 -3.45 3.11 18.95
N LEU A 185 -2.20 3.57 18.89
CA LEU A 185 -1.19 3.01 17.99
C LEU A 185 -0.92 1.54 18.30
N ARG A 186 -0.69 1.20 19.58
CA ARG A 186 -0.48 -0.20 20.00
C ARG A 186 -1.68 -1.07 19.68
N GLN A 187 -2.89 -0.59 19.98
CA GLN A 187 -4.12 -1.32 19.67
C GLN A 187 -4.28 -1.58 18.15
N SER A 188 -3.99 -0.57 17.33
CA SER A 188 -4.06 -0.70 15.86
C SER A 188 -3.02 -1.67 15.32
N LEU A 189 -1.79 -1.62 15.84
CA LEU A 189 -0.73 -2.59 15.52
C LEU A 189 -1.13 -4.02 15.87
N ASP A 190 -1.63 -4.24 17.09
CA ASP A 190 -2.09 -5.57 17.53
C ASP A 190 -3.20 -6.11 16.63
N GLN A 191 -4.18 -5.26 16.29
CA GLN A 191 -5.27 -5.62 15.38
C GLN A 191 -4.78 -5.97 13.97
N CYS A 192 -3.81 -5.21 13.45
CA CYS A 192 -3.17 -5.50 12.17
C CYS A 192 -2.41 -6.83 12.22
N ILE A 193 -1.56 -7.04 13.23
CA ILE A 193 -0.78 -8.28 13.39
C ILE A 193 -1.71 -9.49 13.51
N GLN A 194 -2.77 -9.41 14.32
CA GLN A 194 -3.76 -10.49 14.43
C GLN A 194 -4.44 -10.77 13.08
N THR A 195 -4.83 -9.72 12.35
CA THR A 195 -5.45 -9.88 11.03
C THR A 195 -4.49 -10.55 10.04
N LEU A 196 -3.20 -10.19 10.06
CA LEU A 196 -2.18 -10.81 9.23
C LEU A 196 -1.93 -12.27 9.61
N LYS A 197 -1.87 -12.60 10.90
CA LYS A 197 -1.77 -13.98 11.41
C LYS A 197 -2.94 -14.84 10.94
N ILE A 198 -4.17 -14.34 11.06
CA ILE A 198 -5.39 -15.02 10.58
C ILE A 198 -5.31 -15.25 9.07
N ASN A 199 -4.97 -14.22 8.29
CA ASN A 199 -4.88 -14.31 6.84
C ASN A 199 -3.79 -15.31 6.41
N ALA A 200 -2.63 -15.30 7.05
CA ALA A 200 -1.53 -16.23 6.78
C ALA A 200 -1.93 -17.68 7.09
N ALA A 201 -2.54 -17.93 8.26
CA ALA A 201 -3.02 -19.26 8.63
C ALA A 201 -4.09 -19.78 7.64
N GLN A 202 -5.03 -18.93 7.21
CA GLN A 202 -6.01 -19.27 6.18
C GLN A 202 -5.36 -19.62 4.83
N ARG A 203 -4.33 -18.88 4.41
CA ARG A 203 -3.58 -19.20 3.19
C ARG A 203 -2.86 -20.54 3.30
N ARG A 204 -2.18 -20.80 4.42
CA ARG A 204 -1.47 -22.06 4.65
C ARG A 204 -2.42 -23.25 4.72
N LEU A 205 -3.59 -23.12 5.36
CA LEU A 205 -4.63 -24.16 5.33
C LEU A 205 -5.08 -24.50 3.91
N LYS A 206 -5.32 -23.48 3.07
CA LYS A 206 -5.68 -23.70 1.65
C LYS A 206 -4.57 -24.43 0.88
N ALA A 207 -3.30 -24.06 1.12
CA ALA A 207 -2.16 -24.74 0.51
C ALA A 207 -2.06 -26.20 0.98
N LEU A 208 -2.20 -26.46 2.28
CA LEU A 208 -2.18 -27.82 2.86
C LEU A 208 -3.27 -28.71 2.27
N VAL A 209 -4.49 -28.19 2.09
CA VAL A 209 -5.58 -28.96 1.44
C VAL A 209 -5.22 -29.32 0.00
N ALA A 210 -4.55 -28.43 -0.75
CA ALA A 210 -4.08 -28.73 -2.10
C ALA A 210 -2.95 -29.80 -2.08
N GLU A 211 -2.01 -29.70 -1.14
CA GLU A 211 -0.94 -30.68 -0.95
C GLU A 211 -1.49 -32.06 -0.56
N MET A 212 -2.49 -32.13 0.33
CA MET A 212 -3.17 -33.37 0.71
C MET A 212 -3.85 -34.04 -0.49
N ARG A 213 -4.51 -33.25 -1.35
CA ARG A 213 -5.12 -33.78 -2.59
C ARG A 213 -4.06 -34.35 -3.52
N ALA A 214 -2.91 -33.69 -3.65
CA ALA A 214 -1.79 -34.18 -4.46
C ALA A 214 -1.13 -35.44 -3.87
N ALA A 215 -0.94 -35.50 -2.55
CA ALA A 215 -0.44 -36.69 -1.85
C ALA A 215 -1.38 -37.89 -2.02
N ARG A 216 -2.70 -37.66 -1.91
CA ARG A 216 -3.72 -38.69 -2.17
C ARG A 216 -3.71 -39.18 -3.62
N ALA A 217 -3.52 -38.27 -4.59
CA ALA A 217 -3.44 -38.64 -6.00
C ALA A 217 -2.17 -39.42 -6.35
N SER A 218 -1.08 -39.20 -5.61
CA SER A 218 0.20 -39.91 -5.78
C SER A 218 0.33 -41.18 -4.94
N GLY A 219 -0.63 -41.47 -4.05
CA GLY A 219 -0.62 -42.64 -3.18
C GLY A 219 0.41 -42.56 -2.03
N ASP A 220 0.94 -41.38 -1.73
CA ASP A 220 1.89 -41.18 -0.64
C ASP A 220 1.16 -41.03 0.71
N GLU A 221 0.78 -42.17 1.28
CA GLU A 221 0.03 -42.26 2.53
C GLU A 221 0.81 -41.68 3.71
N SER A 222 2.14 -41.84 3.71
CA SER A 222 3.00 -41.33 4.78
C SER A 222 2.96 -39.80 4.85
N ARG A 223 3.08 -39.15 3.69
CA ARG A 223 2.99 -37.69 3.57
C ARG A 223 1.57 -37.19 3.83
N LEU A 224 0.55 -37.95 3.42
CA LEU A 224 -0.85 -37.58 3.68
C LEU A 224 -1.14 -37.46 5.18
N VAL A 225 -0.69 -38.43 5.98
CA VAL A 225 -0.87 -38.40 7.45
C VAL A 225 -0.18 -37.19 8.08
N THR A 226 1.06 -36.87 7.66
CA THR A 226 1.78 -35.69 8.14
C THR A 226 1.04 -34.39 7.80
N LEU A 227 0.55 -34.28 6.56
CA LEU A 227 -0.19 -33.09 6.11
C LEU A 227 -1.54 -32.93 6.83
N MET A 228 -2.22 -34.02 7.17
CA MET A 228 -3.46 -34.00 7.95
C MET A 228 -3.20 -33.49 9.38
N GLN A 229 -2.16 -34.00 10.05
CA GLN A 229 -1.79 -33.54 11.39
C GLN A 229 -1.42 -32.05 11.41
N GLU A 230 -0.71 -31.58 10.38
CA GLU A 230 -0.41 -30.15 10.23
C GLU A 230 -1.68 -29.32 9.99
N ASN A 231 -2.62 -29.83 9.19
CA ASN A 231 -3.89 -29.17 8.91
C ASN A 231 -4.73 -28.99 10.18
N ASP A 232 -4.90 -30.05 10.97
CA ASP A 232 -5.68 -30.02 12.21
C ASP A 232 -5.05 -29.06 13.23
N ARG A 233 -3.72 -29.13 13.39
CA ARG A 233 -2.99 -28.22 14.29
C ARG A 233 -3.18 -26.76 13.89
N LEU A 234 -3.06 -26.46 12.60
CA LEU A 234 -3.20 -25.09 12.10
C LEU A 234 -4.66 -24.60 12.15
N ALA A 235 -5.64 -25.48 11.97
CA ALA A 235 -7.06 -25.17 12.12
C ALA A 235 -7.39 -24.76 13.56
N HIS A 236 -6.92 -25.51 14.55
CA HIS A 236 -7.07 -25.15 15.96
C HIS A 236 -6.40 -23.81 16.31
N GLN A 237 -5.20 -23.55 15.77
CA GLN A 237 -4.53 -22.26 15.95
C GLN A 237 -5.32 -21.11 15.32
N LEU A 238 -5.89 -21.31 14.13
CA LEU A 238 -6.71 -20.31 13.46
C LEU A 238 -7.96 -19.97 14.26
N ASP A 239 -8.62 -20.96 14.86
CA ASP A 239 -9.81 -20.71 15.67
C ASP A 239 -9.46 -19.97 16.96
N ALA A 240 -8.37 -20.34 17.64
CA ALA A 240 -7.85 -19.57 18.77
C ALA A 240 -7.53 -18.10 18.39
N LEU A 241 -6.94 -17.86 17.22
CA LEU A 241 -6.67 -16.51 16.72
C LEU A 241 -7.95 -15.71 16.45
N LYS A 242 -9.01 -16.34 15.93
CA LYS A 242 -10.30 -15.68 15.73
C LYS A 242 -10.98 -15.36 17.06
N ASP A 243 -10.94 -16.29 18.01
CA ASP A 243 -11.57 -16.11 19.32
C ASP A 243 -10.93 -14.93 20.08
N MET A 244 -9.60 -14.81 20.03
CA MET A 244 -8.89 -13.66 20.60
C MET A 244 -9.30 -12.33 19.96
N ARG A 245 -9.53 -12.32 18.64
CA ARG A 245 -10.01 -11.12 17.92
C ARG A 245 -11.44 -10.75 18.30
N HIS A 246 -12.30 -11.73 18.54
CA HIS A 246 -13.69 -11.50 18.95
C HIS A 246 -13.82 -11.10 20.43
N GLY A 247 -12.88 -11.49 21.29
CA GLY A 247 -12.84 -11.10 22.70
C GLY A 247 -12.28 -9.71 23.00
N GLN A 248 -11.72 -9.02 22.00
CA GLN A 248 -11.17 -7.65 22.12
C GLN A 248 -12.10 -6.55 21.56
N GLY A 249 -13.36 -6.90 21.26
CA GLY A 249 -14.38 -5.98 20.72
C GLY A 249 -15.23 -5.32 21.80
#